data_AF-A0A162A4T7-F1
#
_entry.id   AF-A0A162A4T7-F1
#
_cell.length_a   1.000
_cell.length_b   1.000
_cell.length_c   1.000
_cell.angle_alpha   90.00
_cell.angle_beta   90.00
_cell.angle_gamma   90.00
#
_symmetry.space_group_name_H-M   'P 1'
#
loop_
_entity.id
_entity.type
_entity.pdbx_description
1 polymer ?
#
loop_
_entity_poly.entity_id
_entity_poly.type
_entity_poly.pdbx_seq_one_letter_code
_entity_poly.pdbx_strand_id
1 'polypeptide(L)'
;MSILNQTKNLNKKRFLQTVWSLVAISWAVMFTVLFVTHEKSIQLAAVTITAIATEGAIWCTAAITGVAVIESRKAIMNAIAEKLTGKKSI
;
A
#
# COMPACT_ATOMS: atom_id res chain seq x y z
N MET A 1 3.16 -21.96 -12.01
CA MET A 1 1.94 -21.28 -11.52
C MET A 1 2.34 -19.83 -11.23
N SER A 2 1.92 -18.90 -12.09
CA SER A 2 2.52 -17.55 -12.17
C SER A 2 2.15 -16.68 -10.96
N ILE A 3 3.14 -16.02 -10.37
CA ILE A 3 3.05 -15.08 -9.24
C ILE A 3 2.00 -13.97 -9.51
N LEU A 4 1.77 -13.67 -10.79
CA LEU A 4 0.71 -12.77 -11.29
C LEU A 4 -0.72 -13.18 -10.92
N ASN A 5 -1.01 -14.48 -10.72
CA ASN A 5 -2.34 -14.93 -10.31
C ASN A 5 -2.55 -14.86 -8.79
N GLN A 6 -1.47 -14.84 -7.99
CA GLN A 6 -1.56 -14.65 -6.54
C GLN A 6 -1.90 -13.20 -6.18
N THR A 7 -1.35 -12.22 -6.91
CA THR A 7 -1.61 -10.79 -6.68
C THR A 7 -3.02 -10.36 -7.03
N LYS A 8 -3.69 -11.06 -7.95
CA LYS A 8 -5.08 -10.79 -8.33
C LYS A 8 -6.10 -11.09 -7.22
N ASN A 9 -5.76 -11.98 -6.28
CA ASN A 9 -6.59 -12.37 -5.13
C ASN A 9 -6.16 -11.72 -3.81
N LEU A 10 -5.09 -10.93 -3.80
CA LEU A 10 -4.72 -10.16 -2.62
C LEU A 10 -5.75 -9.06 -2.44
N ASN A 11 -6.59 -9.23 -1.41
CA ASN A 11 -7.56 -8.25 -1.00
C ASN A 11 -6.81 -6.93 -0.73
N LYS A 12 -6.89 -5.96 -1.65
CA LYS A 12 -6.06 -4.73 -1.68
C LYS A 12 -6.03 -4.04 -0.31
N LYS A 13 -7.16 -4.08 0.40
CA LYS A 13 -7.35 -3.59 1.77
C LYS A 13 -6.51 -4.34 2.81
N ARG A 14 -6.47 -5.68 2.75
CA ARG A 14 -5.69 -6.53 3.65
C ARG A 14 -4.18 -6.37 3.44
N PHE A 15 -3.76 -6.22 2.18
CA PHE A 15 -2.35 -5.94 1.87
C PHE A 15 -1.92 -4.58 2.44
N LEU A 16 -2.69 -3.51 2.19
CA LEU A 16 -2.40 -2.20 2.77
C LEU A 16 -2.38 -2.24 4.31
N GLN A 17 -3.33 -2.95 4.91
CA GLN A 17 -3.39 -3.10 6.36
C GLN A 17 -2.14 -3.79 6.91
N THR A 18 -1.66 -4.85 6.28
CA THR A 18 -0.42 -5.53 6.70
C THR A 18 0.79 -4.60 6.60
N VAL A 19 0.91 -3.86 5.49
CA VAL A 19 2.03 -2.92 5.28
C VAL A 19 2.01 -1.80 6.34
N TRP A 20 0.84 -1.20 6.58
CA TRP A 20 0.71 -0.15 7.60
C TRP A 20 0.87 -0.67 9.04
N SER A 21 0.46 -1.89 9.33
CA SER A 21 0.74 -2.54 10.62
C SER A 21 2.24 -2.73 10.84
N LEU A 22 2.99 -3.10 9.79
CA LEU A 22 4.44 -3.22 9.89
C LEU A 22 5.10 -1.86 10.19
N VAL A 23 4.65 -0.80 9.51
CA VAL A 23 5.11 0.58 9.77
C VAL A 23 4.81 0.97 11.23
N ALA A 24 3.61 0.71 11.72
CA ALA A 24 3.24 1.01 13.10
C ALA A 24 4.14 0.29 14.13
N ILE A 25 4.47 -0.99 13.87
CA ILE A 25 5.42 -1.75 14.69
C ILE A 25 6.81 -1.12 14.63
N SER A 26 7.32 -0.77 13.44
CA SER A 26 8.62 -0.11 13.30
C SER A 26 8.69 1.21 14.07
N TRP A 27 7.63 2.00 14.06
CA TRP A 27 7.53 3.22 14.86
C TRP A 27 7.60 2.95 16.37
N ALA A 28 6.90 1.93 16.87
CA ALA A 28 6.95 1.53 18.27
C ALA A 28 8.35 1.06 18.69
N VAL A 29 9.03 0.31 17.84
CA VAL A 29 10.42 -0.14 18.06
C VAL A 29 11.36 1.06 18.06
N MET A 30 11.26 1.96 17.09
CA MET A 30 12.08 3.18 17.02
C MET A 30 11.91 4.03 18.27
N PHE A 31 10.66 4.24 18.71
CA PHE A 31 10.37 4.96 19.95
C PHE A 31 11.09 4.31 21.13
N THR A 32 10.93 3.00 21.30
CA THR A 32 11.60 2.26 22.39
C THR A 32 13.12 2.41 22.34
N VAL A 33 13.73 2.25 21.16
CA VAL A 33 15.19 2.37 20.97
C VAL A 33 15.70 3.77 21.32
N LEU A 34 14.96 4.83 20.96
CA LEU A 34 15.35 6.21 21.25
C LEU A 34 15.37 6.52 22.75
N PHE A 35 14.48 5.91 23.54
CA PHE A 35 14.39 6.16 24.98
C PHE A 35 15.26 5.22 25.83
N VAL A 36 15.51 3.98 25.36
CA VAL A 36 16.28 2.98 26.10
C VAL A 36 17.78 3.06 25.80
N THR A 37 18.16 3.39 24.57
CA THR A 37 19.55 3.29 24.10
C THR A 37 20.19 4.66 24.01
N HIS A 38 21.37 4.85 24.60
CA HIS A 38 22.15 6.09 24.48
C HIS A 38 23.19 6.05 23.35
N GLU A 39 23.37 4.89 22.71
CA GLU A 39 24.27 4.77 21.57
C GLU A 39 23.65 5.36 20.30
N LYS A 40 24.29 6.42 19.78
CA LYS A 40 23.84 7.13 18.58
C LYS A 40 23.75 6.23 17.35
N SER A 41 24.64 5.25 17.20
CA SER A 41 24.66 4.32 16.07
C SER A 41 23.40 3.45 16.01
N ILE A 42 22.93 2.98 17.17
CA ILE A 42 21.72 2.13 17.26
C ILE A 42 20.46 2.96 16.99
N GLN A 43 20.41 4.19 17.52
CA GLN A 43 19.33 5.13 17.22
C GLN A 43 19.26 5.45 15.71
N LEU A 44 20.41 5.72 15.07
CA LEU A 44 20.46 6.01 13.63
C LEU A 44 19.92 4.83 12.80
N ALA A 45 20.32 3.60 13.14
CA ALA A 45 19.86 2.40 12.45
C ALA A 45 18.33 2.22 12.58
N ALA A 46 17.78 2.39 13.79
CA ALA A 46 16.35 2.26 14.04
C ALA A 46 15.52 3.32 13.27
N VAL A 47 15.98 4.57 13.25
CA VAL A 47 15.33 5.65 12.49
C VAL A 47 15.41 5.36 10.98
N THR A 48 16.57 4.91 10.48
CA THR A 48 16.77 4.62 9.06
C THR A 48 15.86 3.49 8.57
N ILE A 49 15.76 2.39 9.33
CA ILE A 49 14.87 1.27 9.00
C ILE A 49 13.40 1.74 8.99
N THR A 50 13.02 2.56 9.97
CA THR A 50 11.65 3.10 10.07
C THR A 50 11.33 4.03 8.91
N ALA A 51 12.29 4.85 8.47
CA ALA A 51 12.14 5.73 7.32
C ALA A 51 11.92 4.92 6.03
N ILE A 52 12.80 3.93 5.75
CA ILE A 52 12.69 3.08 4.56
C ILE A 52 11.34 2.32 4.54
N ALA A 53 10.91 1.77 5.68
CA ALA A 53 9.63 1.08 5.78
C ALA A 53 8.44 2.03 5.48
N THR A 54 8.52 3.27 5.97
CA THR A 54 7.47 4.28 5.76
C THR A 54 7.43 4.75 4.29
N GLU A 55 8.58 5.01 3.66
CA GLU A 55 8.65 5.38 2.24
C GLU A 55 8.10 4.27 1.34
N GLY A 56 8.49 3.02 1.59
CA GLY A 56 7.97 1.86 0.86
C GLY A 56 6.45 1.74 0.99
N ALA A 57 5.90 1.94 2.18
CA ALA A 57 4.46 1.92 2.41
C ALA A 57 3.70 3.02 1.66
N ILE A 58 4.28 4.22 1.56
CA ILE A 58 3.73 5.33 0.80
C ILE A 58 3.71 5.00 -0.70
N TRP A 59 4.81 4.48 -1.25
CA TRP A 59 4.85 4.06 -2.66
C TRP A 59 3.87 2.94 -2.97
N CYS A 60 3.73 1.95 -2.10
CA CYS A 60 2.72 0.90 -2.24
C CYS A 60 1.30 1.48 -2.25
N THR A 61 1.02 2.42 -1.36
CA THR A 61 -0.29 3.10 -1.30
C THR A 61 -0.54 3.90 -2.57
N ALA A 62 0.44 4.66 -3.05
CA ALA A 62 0.36 5.42 -4.29
C ALA A 62 0.10 4.52 -5.51
N ALA A 63 0.81 3.38 -5.61
CA ALA A 63 0.63 2.41 -6.68
C ALA A 63 -0.79 1.82 -6.69
N ILE A 64 -1.31 1.42 -5.52
CA ILE A 64 -2.65 0.84 -5.39
C ILE A 64 -3.74 1.86 -5.70
N THR A 65 -3.61 3.09 -5.18
CA THR A 65 -4.55 4.18 -5.47
C THR A 65 -4.51 4.56 -6.95
N GLY A 66 -3.32 4.61 -7.57
CA GLY A 66 -3.18 4.88 -9.00
C GLY A 66 -3.92 3.87 -9.87
N VAL A 67 -3.77 2.58 -9.57
CA VAL A 67 -4.51 1.51 -10.26
C VAL A 67 -6.03 1.64 -10.02
N ALA A 68 -6.45 1.94 -8.80
CA ALA A 68 -7.87 2.12 -8.46
C ALA A 68 -8.52 3.29 -9.21
N VAL A 69 -7.80 4.40 -9.41
CA VAL A 69 -8.30 5.55 -10.19
C VAL A 69 -8.50 5.18 -11.66
N ILE A 70 -7.56 4.42 -12.24
CA ILE A 70 -7.67 3.96 -13.64
C ILE A 70 -8.84 2.97 -13.80
N GLU A 71 -8.97 2.00 -12.89
CA GLU A 71 -10.12 1.07 -12.85
C GLU A 71 -11.45 1.82 -12.73
N SER A 72 -11.50 2.85 -11.87
CA SER A 72 -12.70 3.68 -11.66
C SER A 72 -13.09 4.47 -12.91
N ARG A 73 -12.12 5.10 -13.60
CA ARG A 73 -12.38 5.79 -14.88
C ARG A 73 -12.90 4.84 -15.94
N LYS A 74 -12.33 3.63 -16.03
CA LYS A 74 -12.79 2.61 -16.97
C LYS A 74 -14.21 2.13 -16.67
N ALA A 75 -14.54 1.94 -15.39
CA ALA A 75 -15.89 1.58 -14.95
C ALA A 75 -16.91 2.67 -15.29
N ILE A 76 -16.58 3.95 -15.06
CA ILE A 76 -17.44 5.08 -15.40
C ILE A 76 -17.63 5.19 -16.92
N MET A 77 -16.55 5.10 -17.70
CA MET A 77 -16.64 5.11 -19.17
C MET A 77 -17.51 3.97 -19.70
N ASN A 78 -17.35 2.75 -19.16
CA ASN A 78 -18.20 1.63 -19.54
C ASN A 78 -19.67 1.86 -19.17
N ALA A 79 -19.95 2.40 -17.97
CA ALA A 79 -21.32 2.71 -17.55
C ALA A 79 -21.97 3.79 -18.44
N ILE A 80 -21.18 4.80 -18.86
CA ILE A 80 -21.63 5.84 -19.80
C ILE A 80 -21.87 5.22 -21.18
N ALA A 81 -20.93 4.42 -21.68
CA ALA A 81 -21.05 3.77 -22.98
C ALA A 81 -22.28 2.84 -23.02
N GLU A 82 -22.53 2.07 -21.97
CA GLU A 82 -23.70 1.20 -21.84
C GLU A 82 -25.00 1.99 -21.82
N LYS A 83 -25.04 3.13 -21.11
CA LYS A 83 -26.20 4.04 -21.11
C LYS A 83 -26.45 4.69 -22.47
N LEU A 84 -25.39 5.04 -23.22
CA LEU A 84 -25.50 5.72 -24.51
C LEU A 84 -25.81 4.75 -25.67
N THR A 85 -25.29 3.53 -25.62
CA THR A 85 -25.48 2.53 -26.69
C THR A 85 -26.66 1.60 -26.43
N GLY A 86 -27.26 1.62 -25.22
CA GLY A 86 -28.43 0.81 -24.86
C GLY A 86 -28.17 -0.71 -24.86
N LYS A 87 -26.94 -1.14 -25.16
CA LYS A 87 -26.57 -2.55 -25.26
C LYS A 87 -25.97 -2.98 -23.93
N LYS A 88 -26.79 -3.65 -23.12
CA LYS A 88 -26.34 -4.33 -21.89
C LYS A 88 -25.21 -5.28 -22.26
N SER A 89 -23.99 -4.99 -21.80
CA SER A 89 -22.86 -5.91 -21.97
C SER A 89 -23.11 -7.10 -21.06
N ILE A 90 -23.44 -8.24 -21.66
CA ILE A 90 -23.41 -9.56 -21.02
C ILE A 90 -21.97 -9.89 -20.62
#